data_AF-A0A6B2UPC8-F1
#
_entry.id   AF-A0A6B2UPC8-F1
#
_cell.length_a   1.000
_cell.length_b   1.000
_cell.length_c   1.000
_cell.angle_alpha   90.00
_cell.angle_beta   90.00
_cell.angle_gamma   90.00
#
_symmetry.space_group_name_H-M   'P 1'
#
loop_
_entity.id
_entity.type
_entity.pdbx_description
1 polymer ?
#
loop_
_entity_poly.entity_id
_entity_poly.type
_entity_poly.pdbx_seq_one_letter_code
_entity_poly.pdbx_strand_id
1 'polypeptide(L)'
;MSSRARVARRIAAGAAYGGSGIGLLGVAGVGLLLAEVQLAKRNVGVGEMVVPPHADGRYGRTLAAEGPGAERPPIRFTMMGDSLAAGQGVRRARQTPAALLASGLAAVAERPVELRNIALPGARSDDLDRQVSLVVSDPDGVPDVCCVMIGANDVTHHMPPMRSVQLLNAAVRRLRTAGTEVVVGTCPDLGTVEPVYQPLRWLARRVSRQLAAAQTIGVVEQGGRTVSLSDLLGPEFEANPREMFGPDKYHPSVEGYATAAMAVLPTLCAALGVWPEDVTADEGVLPVAKAAVEAAASGGTEVAAMPSHGGRRSPLALLRRRGSAPNPAPQTPEGLRVSGPGQSSPSGV
;
A
#
# COMPACT_ATOMS: atom_id res chain seq x y z
N MET A 1 -5.53 40.39 -21.21
CA MET A 1 -6.57 39.39 -21.60
C MET A 1 -6.05 37.99 -21.32
N SER A 2 -6.71 37.26 -20.42
CA SER A 2 -6.17 36.04 -19.77
C SER A 2 -6.05 34.84 -20.72
N SER A 3 -5.07 33.96 -20.46
CA SER A 3 -4.81 32.70 -21.19
C SER A 3 -6.07 31.83 -21.37
N ARG A 4 -6.99 31.87 -20.39
CA ARG A 4 -8.29 31.19 -20.40
C ARG A 4 -9.20 31.63 -21.55
N ALA A 5 -9.18 32.91 -21.93
CA ALA A 5 -10.00 33.42 -23.03
C ALA A 5 -9.53 32.92 -24.40
N ARG A 6 -8.22 32.68 -24.58
CA ARG A 6 -7.66 32.11 -25.82
C ARG A 6 -7.95 30.63 -25.98
N VAL A 7 -7.96 29.87 -24.88
CA VAL A 7 -8.35 28.45 -24.87
C VAL A 7 -9.83 28.30 -25.19
N ALA A 8 -10.70 29.10 -24.54
CA ALA A 8 -12.13 29.11 -24.83
C ALA A 8 -12.44 29.45 -26.30
N ARG A 9 -11.72 30.41 -26.88
CA ARG A 9 -11.91 30.81 -28.30
C ARG A 9 -11.39 29.77 -29.29
N ARG A 10 -10.35 29.00 -28.95
CA ARG A 10 -9.85 27.88 -29.78
C ARG A 10 -10.81 26.68 -29.77
N ILE A 11 -11.42 26.38 -28.63
CA ILE A 11 -12.45 25.33 -28.51
C ILE A 11 -13.71 25.75 -29.29
N ALA A 12 -14.12 27.01 -29.17
CA ALA A 12 -15.25 27.55 -29.92
C ALA A 12 -14.99 27.59 -31.45
N ALA A 13 -13.77 27.92 -31.88
CA ALA A 13 -13.40 27.91 -33.30
C ALA A 13 -13.32 26.50 -33.90
N GLY A 14 -12.89 25.50 -33.12
CA GLY A 14 -12.91 24.09 -33.54
C GLY A 14 -14.32 23.50 -33.67
N ALA A 15 -15.29 24.00 -32.90
CA ALA A 15 -16.69 23.59 -32.97
C ALA A 15 -17.43 24.20 -34.18
N ALA A 16 -17.01 25.36 -34.67
CA ALA A 16 -17.74 26.10 -35.70
C ALA A 16 -17.37 25.71 -37.15
N TYR A 17 -16.19 25.14 -37.42
CA TYR A 17 -15.71 24.98 -38.80
C TYR A 17 -15.16 23.59 -39.21
N GLY A 18 -15.24 22.54 -38.38
CA GLY A 18 -14.89 21.19 -38.88
C GLY A 18 -14.64 20.09 -37.85
N GLY A 19 -15.58 19.78 -36.96
CA GLY A 19 -15.36 18.74 -35.94
C GLY A 19 -16.62 18.17 -35.29
N SER A 20 -17.63 17.79 -36.08
CA SER A 20 -18.94 17.36 -35.58
C SER A 20 -19.00 15.95 -34.93
N GLY A 21 -17.90 15.19 -34.88
CA GLY A 21 -17.86 13.87 -34.19
C GLY A 21 -16.97 13.85 -32.95
N ILE A 22 -15.75 14.37 -33.07
CA ILE A 22 -14.71 14.26 -32.02
C ILE A 22 -15.02 15.18 -30.82
N GLY A 23 -15.59 16.36 -31.06
CA GLY A 23 -15.97 17.29 -29.98
C GLY A 23 -17.14 16.79 -29.14
N LEU A 24 -18.16 16.20 -29.77
CA LEU A 24 -19.34 15.66 -29.09
C LEU A 24 -19.01 14.36 -28.32
N LEU A 25 -18.21 13.46 -28.90
CA LEU A 25 -17.71 12.27 -28.20
C LEU A 25 -16.83 12.65 -27.01
N GLY A 26 -15.99 13.68 -27.15
CA GLY A 26 -15.17 14.20 -26.05
C GLY A 26 -16.01 14.77 -24.90
N VAL A 27 -17.04 15.56 -25.20
CA VAL A 27 -17.95 16.12 -24.18
C VAL A 27 -18.79 15.03 -23.51
N ALA A 28 -19.31 14.06 -24.27
CA ALA A 28 -20.07 12.94 -23.73
C ALA A 28 -19.20 12.05 -22.81
N GLY A 29 -17.95 11.77 -23.20
CA GLY A 29 -17.00 11.01 -22.38
C GLY A 29 -16.64 11.72 -21.08
N VAL A 30 -16.42 13.04 -21.11
CA VAL A 30 -16.20 13.84 -19.90
C VAL A 30 -17.45 13.87 -19.01
N GLY A 31 -18.64 13.99 -19.61
CA GLY A 31 -19.91 13.93 -18.88
C GLY A 31 -20.11 12.60 -18.15
N LEU A 32 -19.80 11.47 -18.80
CA LEU A 32 -19.85 10.14 -18.20
C LEU A 32 -18.90 10.02 -17.00
N LEU A 33 -17.65 10.46 -17.15
CA LEU A 33 -16.67 10.46 -16.05
C LEU A 33 -17.14 11.29 -14.86
N LEU A 34 -17.69 12.48 -15.09
CA LEU A 34 -18.21 13.35 -14.02
C LEU A 34 -19.42 12.71 -13.32
N ALA A 35 -20.31 12.05 -14.07
CA ALA A 35 -21.45 11.33 -13.52
C ALA A 35 -20.98 10.14 -12.64
N GLU A 36 -19.99 9.37 -13.08
CA GLU A 36 -19.41 8.28 -12.31
C GLU A 36 -18.70 8.77 -11.04
N VAL A 37 -17.97 9.88 -11.11
CA VAL A 37 -17.38 10.51 -9.91
C VAL A 37 -18.46 10.87 -8.90
N GLN A 38 -19.58 11.42 -9.37
CA GLN A 38 -20.69 11.79 -8.49
C GLN A 38 -21.39 10.57 -7.89
N LEU A 39 -21.54 9.49 -8.66
CA LEU A 39 -22.09 8.21 -8.18
C LEU A 39 -21.16 7.53 -7.17
N ALA A 40 -19.86 7.50 -7.45
CA ALA A 40 -18.85 6.99 -6.53
C ALA A 40 -18.87 7.77 -5.22
N LYS A 41 -18.90 9.11 -5.26
CA LYS A 41 -19.01 9.96 -4.06
C LYS A 41 -20.30 9.75 -3.26
N ARG A 42 -21.40 9.35 -3.91
CA ARG A 42 -22.68 9.07 -3.24
C ARG A 42 -22.68 7.69 -2.57
N ASN A 43 -21.94 6.74 -3.14
CA ASN A 43 -21.86 5.36 -2.66
C ASN A 43 -20.72 5.17 -1.64
N VAL A 44 -19.65 5.97 -1.75
CA VAL A 44 -18.58 6.11 -0.75
C VAL A 44 -19.08 7.05 0.34
N GLY A 45 -19.33 6.53 1.55
CA GLY A 45 -19.71 7.36 2.71
C GLY A 45 -21.12 7.14 3.27
N VAL A 46 -21.75 5.97 3.05
CA VAL A 46 -22.97 5.58 3.82
C VAL A 46 -22.61 4.94 5.18
N GLY A 47 -21.32 4.81 5.50
CA GLY A 47 -20.84 4.34 6.79
C GLY A 47 -20.58 5.49 7.77
N GLU A 48 -20.92 5.27 9.04
CA GLU A 48 -20.54 6.13 10.17
C GLU A 48 -19.02 6.46 10.08
N MET A 49 -18.63 7.75 10.10
CA MET A 49 -17.22 8.13 10.13
C MET A 49 -16.62 7.72 11.48
N VAL A 50 -16.12 6.49 11.54
CA VAL A 50 -15.47 5.94 12.72
C VAL A 50 -14.13 6.66 12.88
N VAL A 51 -13.96 7.41 13.96
CA VAL A 51 -12.64 7.91 14.34
C VAL A 51 -11.71 6.70 14.51
N PRO A 52 -10.56 6.63 13.80
CA PRO A 52 -9.66 5.50 13.94
C PRO A 52 -9.23 5.32 15.39
N PRO A 53 -9.20 4.08 15.91
CA PRO A 53 -8.81 3.84 17.29
C PRO A 53 -7.33 4.16 17.50
N HIS A 54 -6.99 4.78 18.62
CA HIS A 54 -5.61 5.05 19.01
C HIS A 54 -4.85 3.73 19.21
N ALA A 55 -3.78 3.53 18.42
CA ALA A 55 -2.96 2.32 18.43
C ALA A 55 -1.64 2.48 19.20
N ASP A 56 -1.33 3.68 19.69
CA ASP A 56 -0.08 3.99 20.38
C ASP A 56 0.13 3.09 21.60
N GLY A 57 1.38 2.68 21.82
CA GLY A 57 1.75 1.89 22.99
C GLY A 57 2.83 0.85 22.71
N ARG A 58 3.07 0.00 23.70
CA ARG A 58 4.10 -1.04 23.65
C ARG A 58 3.52 -2.40 23.26
N TYR A 59 4.05 -2.98 22.19
CA TYR A 59 3.72 -4.28 21.63
C TYR A 59 4.81 -5.31 21.97
N GLY A 60 4.43 -6.59 22.10
CA GLY A 60 5.35 -7.66 22.50
C GLY A 60 5.69 -7.66 24.00
N ARG A 61 4.72 -7.36 24.88
CA ARG A 61 4.97 -7.22 26.33
C ARG A 61 5.53 -8.49 27.00
N THR A 62 5.17 -9.68 26.52
CA THR A 62 5.74 -10.95 27.01
C THR A 62 7.24 -11.06 26.67
N LEU A 63 7.63 -10.63 25.47
CA LEU A 63 9.04 -10.53 25.06
C LEU A 63 9.81 -9.49 25.86
N ALA A 64 9.12 -8.45 26.38
CA ALA A 64 9.71 -7.45 27.25
C ALA A 64 10.03 -7.96 28.66
N ALA A 65 9.38 -9.05 29.10
CA ALA A 65 9.49 -9.57 30.46
C ALA A 65 10.40 -10.79 30.56
N GLU A 66 10.39 -11.67 29.54
CA GLU A 66 11.01 -13.00 29.65
C GLU A 66 11.78 -13.43 28.38
N GLY A 67 11.86 -12.55 27.36
CA GLY A 67 12.49 -12.86 26.08
C GLY A 67 13.97 -12.45 25.97
N PRO A 68 14.73 -12.96 24.97
CA PRO A 68 16.12 -12.57 24.72
C PRO A 68 16.32 -11.07 24.49
N GLY A 69 15.27 -10.37 24.03
CA GLY A 69 15.25 -8.93 23.82
C GLY A 69 14.88 -8.08 25.03
N ALA A 70 14.62 -8.66 26.22
CA ALA A 70 14.15 -7.93 27.40
C ALA A 70 15.17 -6.88 27.91
N GLU A 71 16.47 -7.13 27.73
CA GLU A 71 17.55 -6.20 28.13
C GLU A 71 17.82 -5.10 27.11
N ARG A 72 17.26 -5.20 25.89
CA ARG A 72 17.43 -4.19 24.83
C ARG A 72 16.34 -3.13 24.94
N PRO A 73 16.64 -1.84 24.66
CA PRO A 73 15.59 -0.82 24.58
C PRO A 73 14.56 -1.24 23.53
N PRO A 74 13.26 -0.92 23.64
CA PRO A 74 12.28 -1.25 22.61
C PRO A 74 12.66 -0.71 21.22
N ILE A 75 12.22 -1.36 20.16
CA ILE A 75 12.28 -0.79 18.80
C ILE A 75 11.24 0.32 18.73
N ARG A 76 11.65 1.51 18.32
CA ARG A 76 10.76 2.65 18.15
C ARG A 76 10.26 2.69 16.72
N PHE A 77 8.95 2.49 16.55
CA PHE A 77 8.29 2.44 15.26
C PHE A 77 7.25 3.56 15.17
N THR A 78 7.36 4.39 14.13
CA THR A 78 6.34 5.41 13.84
C THR A 78 5.57 5.12 12.55
N MET A 79 4.25 5.18 12.64
CA MET A 79 3.35 5.15 11.49
C MET A 79 2.96 6.58 11.07
N MET A 80 3.03 6.85 9.77
CA MET A 80 2.77 8.16 9.17
C MET A 80 1.89 8.01 7.92
N GLY A 81 1.16 9.06 7.57
CA GLY A 81 0.42 9.12 6.32
C GLY A 81 -1.02 9.59 6.48
N ASP A 82 -1.91 8.97 5.69
CA ASP A 82 -3.32 9.35 5.57
C ASP A 82 -4.27 8.43 6.37
N SER A 83 -5.52 8.29 5.93
CA SER A 83 -6.53 7.46 6.60
C SER A 83 -6.19 5.97 6.58
N LEU A 84 -5.46 5.48 5.57
CA LEU A 84 -4.99 4.10 5.52
C LEU A 84 -3.98 3.85 6.64
N ALA A 85 -3.00 4.74 6.80
CA ALA A 85 -2.03 4.66 7.88
C ALA A 85 -2.66 4.80 9.27
N ALA A 86 -3.71 5.63 9.39
CA ALA A 86 -4.45 5.81 10.63
C ALA A 86 -5.26 4.55 11.03
N GLY A 87 -5.57 3.65 10.09
CA GLY A 87 -6.46 2.52 10.33
C GLY A 87 -7.94 2.88 10.28
N GLN A 88 -8.31 3.79 9.37
CA GLN A 88 -9.71 4.15 9.14
C GLN A 88 -10.53 2.92 8.71
N GLY A 89 -11.71 2.75 9.30
CA GLY A 89 -12.61 1.62 8.99
C GLY A 89 -12.58 0.48 10.01
N VAL A 90 -11.55 0.37 10.86
CA VAL A 90 -11.54 -0.60 11.97
C VAL A 90 -12.06 -0.02 13.28
N ARG A 91 -12.58 -0.90 14.16
CA ARG A 91 -13.17 -0.49 15.46
C ARG A 91 -12.24 -0.72 16.65
N ARG A 92 -11.18 -1.53 16.50
CA ARG A 92 -10.25 -1.88 17.59
C ARG A 92 -8.82 -1.52 17.23
N ALA A 93 -8.08 -0.95 18.19
CA ALA A 93 -6.68 -0.56 18.01
C ALA A 93 -5.79 -1.66 17.42
N ARG A 94 -5.94 -2.90 17.92
CA ARG A 94 -5.19 -4.08 17.45
C ARG A 94 -5.44 -4.49 16.00
N GLN A 95 -6.47 -3.94 15.36
CA GLN A 95 -6.83 -4.22 13.97
C GLN A 95 -6.26 -3.16 13.02
N THR A 96 -5.66 -2.09 13.55
CA THR A 96 -5.01 -1.06 12.72
C THR A 96 -3.75 -1.63 12.07
N PRO A 97 -3.36 -1.15 10.88
CA PRO A 97 -2.15 -1.60 10.22
C PRO A 97 -0.90 -1.33 11.08
N ALA A 98 -0.88 -0.19 11.79
CA ALA A 98 0.20 0.17 12.70
C ALA A 98 0.37 -0.88 13.82
N ALA A 99 -0.73 -1.28 14.47
CA ALA A 99 -0.69 -2.30 15.53
C ALA A 99 -0.28 -3.68 14.99
N LEU A 100 -0.80 -4.08 13.82
CA LEU A 100 -0.47 -5.36 13.18
C LEU A 100 1.01 -5.43 12.82
N LEU A 101 1.56 -4.35 12.24
CA LEU A 101 2.99 -4.23 11.94
C LEU A 101 3.85 -4.22 13.20
N ALA A 102 3.44 -3.49 14.25
CA ALA A 102 4.18 -3.46 15.52
C ALA A 102 4.20 -4.83 16.22
N SER A 103 3.07 -5.53 16.24
CA SER A 103 2.97 -6.90 16.76
C SER A 103 3.84 -7.88 15.97
N GLY A 104 3.77 -7.84 14.63
CA GLY A 104 4.57 -8.71 13.77
C GLY A 104 6.07 -8.43 13.90
N LEU A 105 6.46 -7.15 13.93
CA LEU A 105 7.85 -6.74 14.10
C LEU A 105 8.37 -7.18 15.47
N ALA A 106 7.59 -7.03 16.53
CA ALA A 106 7.98 -7.47 17.86
C ALA A 106 8.23 -8.98 17.91
N ALA A 107 7.38 -9.76 17.26
CA ALA A 107 7.51 -11.20 17.18
C ALA A 107 8.76 -11.62 16.40
N VAL A 108 9.01 -11.04 15.23
CA VAL A 108 10.17 -11.39 14.38
C VAL A 108 11.49 -10.93 15.01
N ALA A 109 11.51 -9.74 15.60
CA ALA A 109 12.71 -9.21 16.24
C ALA A 109 12.97 -9.77 17.65
N GLU A 110 12.04 -10.56 18.19
CA GLU A 110 12.00 -11.02 19.58
C GLU A 110 12.25 -9.88 20.59
N ARG A 111 11.79 -8.67 20.25
CA ARG A 111 12.08 -7.42 20.95
C ARG A 111 10.83 -6.56 21.02
N PRO A 112 10.55 -5.90 22.16
CA PRO A 112 9.36 -5.05 22.28
C PRO A 112 9.37 -3.91 21.25
N VAL A 113 8.19 -3.50 20.79
CA VAL A 113 8.04 -2.37 19.87
C VAL A 113 7.23 -1.27 20.55
N GLU A 114 7.77 -0.07 20.57
CA GLU A 114 7.07 1.14 20.98
C GLU A 114 6.53 1.84 19.74
N LEU A 115 5.20 1.74 19.57
CA LEU A 115 4.48 2.26 18.41
C LEU A 115 3.93 3.65 18.71
N ARG A 116 4.15 4.56 17.76
CA ARG A 116 3.47 5.86 17.68
C ARG A 116 2.80 6.02 16.30
N ASN A 117 1.52 6.35 16.25
CA ASN A 117 0.82 6.64 15.01
C ASN A 117 0.46 8.13 14.93
N ILE A 118 1.09 8.84 13.99
CA ILE A 118 0.85 10.27 13.76
C ILE A 118 0.15 10.54 12.42
N ALA A 119 -0.33 9.49 11.76
CA ALA A 119 -1.11 9.61 10.55
C ALA A 119 -2.39 10.41 10.79
N LEU A 120 -2.79 11.17 9.78
CA LEU A 120 -3.95 12.05 9.84
C LEU A 120 -4.93 11.66 8.74
N PRO A 121 -6.16 11.19 9.09
CA PRO A 121 -7.19 10.96 8.09
C PRO A 121 -7.44 12.18 7.22
N GLY A 122 -7.50 11.97 5.90
CA GLY A 122 -7.64 13.06 4.92
C GLY A 122 -6.34 13.79 4.56
N ALA A 123 -5.21 13.47 5.20
CA ALA A 123 -3.92 14.04 4.82
C ALA A 123 -3.56 13.73 3.37
N ARG A 124 -2.92 14.71 2.74
CA ARG A 124 -2.27 14.62 1.43
C ARG A 124 -0.77 14.78 1.63
N SER A 125 0.03 14.59 0.58
CA SER A 125 1.48 14.68 0.68
C SER A 125 2.00 16.03 1.21
N ASP A 126 1.21 17.10 1.17
CA ASP A 126 1.56 18.41 1.75
C ASP A 126 1.58 18.43 3.29
N ASP A 127 0.90 17.49 3.96
CA ASP A 127 0.91 17.34 5.42
C ASP A 127 2.15 16.58 5.95
N LEU A 128 2.90 15.89 5.07
CA LEU A 128 4.07 15.12 5.48
C LEU A 128 5.13 15.98 6.18
N ASP A 129 5.26 17.26 5.83
CA ASP A 129 6.22 18.16 6.47
C ASP A 129 5.89 18.37 7.96
N ARG A 130 4.61 18.52 8.29
CA ARG A 130 4.12 18.58 9.67
C ARG A 130 4.39 17.27 10.39
N GLN A 131 4.03 16.13 9.78
CA GLN A 131 4.23 14.82 10.39
C GLN A 131 5.72 14.54 10.65
N VAL A 132 6.61 14.78 9.69
CA VAL A 132 8.07 14.63 9.89
C VAL A 132 8.57 15.53 11.01
N SER A 133 8.06 16.76 11.11
CA SER A 133 8.45 17.68 12.18
C SER A 133 8.03 17.16 13.56
N LEU A 134 6.90 16.47 13.68
CA LEU A 134 6.50 15.78 14.92
C LEU A 134 7.41 14.60 15.28
N VAL A 135 7.95 13.89 14.28
CA VAL A 135 8.89 12.78 14.49
C VAL A 135 10.26 13.28 14.91
N VAL A 136 10.82 14.25 14.18
CA VAL A 136 12.18 14.74 14.40
C VAL A 136 12.28 15.58 15.67
N SER A 137 11.18 16.20 16.10
CA SER A 137 11.12 17.00 17.34
C SER A 137 10.62 16.19 18.54
N ASP A 138 10.50 14.86 18.41
CA ASP A 138 10.06 13.98 19.50
C ASP A 138 11.11 14.01 20.64
N PRO A 139 10.73 14.39 21.87
CA PRO A 139 11.65 14.47 23.00
C PRO A 139 12.26 13.11 23.38
N ASP A 140 11.57 12.01 23.09
CA ASP A 140 12.09 10.67 23.34
C ASP A 140 13.14 10.26 22.30
N GLY A 141 13.35 11.06 21.25
CA GLY A 141 14.33 10.91 20.18
C GLY A 141 13.71 10.48 18.85
N VAL A 142 14.55 10.21 17.85
CA VAL A 142 14.08 9.72 16.54
C VAL A 142 13.75 8.21 16.59
N PRO A 143 12.73 7.75 15.85
CA PRO A 143 12.41 6.33 15.78
C PRO A 143 13.45 5.55 14.97
N ASP A 144 13.56 4.26 15.24
CA ASP A 144 14.40 3.33 14.47
C ASP A 144 13.85 3.18 13.05
N VAL A 145 12.52 3.13 12.91
CA VAL A 145 11.85 2.99 11.61
C VAL A 145 10.55 3.78 11.53
N CYS A 146 10.30 4.38 10.35
CA CYS A 146 9.04 4.98 9.96
C CYS A 146 8.40 4.19 8.82
N CYS A 147 7.10 3.89 8.94
CA CYS A 147 6.28 3.42 7.83
C CYS A 147 5.36 4.54 7.37
N VAL A 148 5.38 4.86 6.07
CA VAL A 148 4.56 5.89 5.45
C VAL A 148 3.57 5.25 4.49
N MET A 149 2.27 5.50 4.66
CA MET A 149 1.25 5.15 3.66
C MET A 149 0.48 6.40 3.25
N ILE A 150 0.73 6.89 2.04
CA ILE A 150 0.14 8.14 1.55
C ILE A 150 0.04 8.14 0.03
N GLY A 151 -1.04 8.73 -0.50
CA GLY A 151 -1.18 8.98 -1.93
C GLY A 151 -2.60 8.79 -2.45
N ALA A 152 -3.45 8.05 -1.74
CA ALA A 152 -4.85 7.91 -2.11
C ALA A 152 -5.55 9.28 -2.18
N ASN A 153 -5.33 10.13 -1.17
CA ASN A 153 -5.87 11.48 -1.14
C ASN A 153 -5.26 12.42 -2.18
N ASP A 154 -4.02 12.19 -2.61
CA ASP A 154 -3.40 12.98 -3.68
C ASP A 154 -4.12 12.74 -5.00
N VAL A 155 -4.49 11.49 -5.29
CA VAL A 155 -5.24 11.13 -6.50
C VAL A 155 -6.67 11.67 -6.43
N THR A 156 -7.38 11.47 -5.31
CA THR A 156 -8.78 11.89 -5.18
C THR A 156 -8.96 13.42 -5.16
N HIS A 157 -7.95 14.15 -4.68
CA HIS A 157 -7.93 15.62 -4.67
C HIS A 157 -7.15 16.23 -5.84
N HIS A 158 -6.74 15.41 -6.82
CA HIS A 158 -6.04 15.83 -8.03
C HIS A 158 -4.76 16.65 -7.76
N MET A 159 -4.00 16.29 -6.71
CA MET A 159 -2.67 16.85 -6.50
C MET A 159 -1.77 16.47 -7.69
N PRO A 160 -1.00 17.42 -8.27
CA PRO A 160 -0.07 17.09 -9.33
C PRO A 160 0.91 15.98 -8.88
N PRO A 161 1.05 14.87 -9.63
CA PRO A 161 1.89 13.74 -9.20
C PRO A 161 3.34 14.12 -8.88
N MET A 162 3.91 15.01 -9.71
CA MET A 162 5.24 15.60 -9.48
C MET A 162 5.34 16.28 -8.11
N ARG A 163 4.31 17.01 -7.69
CA ARG A 163 4.29 17.71 -6.40
C ARG A 163 4.17 16.72 -5.24
N SER A 164 3.29 15.72 -5.36
CA SER A 164 3.14 14.64 -4.38
C SER A 164 4.48 13.92 -4.14
N VAL A 165 5.15 13.49 -5.22
CA VAL A 165 6.45 12.80 -5.13
C VAL A 165 7.55 13.71 -4.57
N GLN A 166 7.59 14.98 -4.95
CA GLN A 166 8.57 15.93 -4.39
C GLN A 166 8.43 16.08 -2.86
N LEU A 167 7.19 16.17 -2.36
CA LEU A 167 6.90 16.29 -0.95
C LEU A 167 7.26 15.01 -0.20
N LEU A 168 6.90 13.85 -0.74
CA LEU A 168 7.31 12.55 -0.19
C LEU A 168 8.84 12.42 -0.16
N ASN A 169 9.54 12.77 -1.24
CA ASN A 169 11.00 12.72 -1.29
C ASN A 169 11.65 13.65 -0.26
N ALA A 170 11.07 14.82 0.00
CA ALA A 170 11.53 15.72 1.04
C ALA A 170 11.36 15.11 2.43
N ALA A 171 10.21 14.49 2.69
CA ALA A 171 9.93 13.79 3.94
C ALA A 171 10.88 12.62 4.20
N VAL A 172 11.03 11.72 3.21
CA VAL A 172 11.94 10.56 3.30
C VAL A 172 13.38 11.03 3.52
N ARG A 173 13.85 12.01 2.75
CA ARG A 173 15.21 12.55 2.93
C ARG A 173 15.41 13.08 4.36
N ARG A 174 14.48 13.87 4.90
CA ARG A 174 14.58 14.42 6.26
C ARG A 174 14.66 13.31 7.31
N LEU A 175 13.81 12.28 7.20
CA LEU A 175 13.82 11.12 8.12
C LEU A 175 15.12 10.31 8.02
N ARG A 176 15.58 10.01 6.79
CA ARG A 176 16.85 9.30 6.57
C ARG A 176 18.04 10.11 7.10
N THR A 177 18.07 11.42 6.91
CA THR A 177 19.10 12.31 7.49
C THR A 177 19.07 12.32 9.01
N ALA A 178 17.89 12.14 9.62
CA ALA A 178 17.75 12.03 11.07
C ALA A 178 18.17 10.65 11.63
N GLY A 179 18.51 9.68 10.76
CA GLY A 179 18.95 8.34 11.16
C GLY A 179 17.84 7.28 11.21
N THR A 180 16.62 7.61 10.78
CA THR A 180 15.48 6.69 10.78
C THR A 180 15.42 5.88 9.50
N GLU A 181 15.20 4.56 9.58
CA GLU A 181 14.85 3.73 8.42
C GLU A 181 13.45 4.07 7.90
N VAL A 182 13.25 4.08 6.58
CA VAL A 182 11.97 4.51 5.99
C VAL A 182 11.44 3.46 5.03
N VAL A 183 10.24 2.97 5.32
CA VAL A 183 9.48 2.06 4.45
C VAL A 183 8.21 2.77 3.99
N VAL A 184 8.00 2.83 2.68
CA VAL A 184 6.81 3.46 2.10
C VAL A 184 5.91 2.41 1.48
N GLY A 185 4.69 2.29 2.01
CA GLY A 185 3.59 1.68 1.30
C GLY A 185 3.09 2.64 0.22
N THR A 186 3.36 2.32 -1.04
CA THR A 186 3.02 3.19 -2.18
C THR A 186 1.52 3.33 -2.38
N CYS A 187 1.10 4.29 -3.21
CA CYS A 187 -0.31 4.55 -3.51
C CYS A 187 -1.03 3.25 -3.93
N PRO A 188 -2.14 2.88 -3.26
CA PRO A 188 -2.90 1.69 -3.64
C PRO A 188 -3.64 1.91 -4.96
N ASP A 189 -4.06 0.81 -5.59
CA ASP A 189 -4.84 0.85 -6.83
C ASP A 189 -6.30 1.23 -6.55
N LEU A 190 -6.63 2.50 -6.76
CA LEU A 190 -7.99 3.03 -6.56
C LEU A 190 -9.02 2.48 -7.56
N GLY A 191 -8.59 1.77 -8.61
CA GLY A 191 -9.49 1.04 -9.51
C GLY A 191 -10.08 -0.23 -8.89
N THR A 192 -9.58 -0.67 -7.74
CA THR A 192 -10.15 -1.82 -7.00
C THR A 192 -11.38 -1.45 -6.15
N VAL A 193 -11.62 -0.16 -5.96
CA VAL A 193 -12.73 0.38 -5.15
C VAL A 193 -14.08 0.04 -5.80
N GLU A 194 -14.91 -0.75 -5.11
CA GLU A 194 -16.17 -1.33 -5.65
C GLU A 194 -17.11 -0.27 -6.26
N PRO A 195 -17.33 0.92 -5.64
CA PRO A 195 -18.16 1.99 -6.20
C PRO A 195 -17.67 2.68 -7.48
N VAL A 196 -16.46 2.38 -7.97
CA VAL A 196 -15.90 3.03 -9.16
C VAL A 196 -16.22 2.19 -10.40
N TYR A 197 -17.04 2.73 -11.31
CA TYR A 197 -17.46 2.07 -12.55
C TYR A 197 -16.53 2.42 -13.74
N GLN A 198 -16.74 1.78 -14.89
CA GLN A 198 -15.97 2.04 -16.11
C GLN A 198 -16.63 3.16 -16.94
N PRO A 199 -15.88 4.19 -17.37
CA PRO A 199 -14.42 4.19 -17.57
C PRO A 199 -13.56 4.77 -16.43
N LEU A 200 -14.15 5.32 -15.37
CA LEU A 200 -13.41 5.96 -14.27
C LEU A 200 -12.45 4.98 -13.57
N ARG A 201 -12.84 3.71 -13.46
CA ARG A 201 -12.05 2.63 -12.85
C ARG A 201 -10.70 2.47 -13.52
N TRP A 202 -10.69 2.40 -14.85
CA TRP A 202 -9.46 2.30 -15.63
C TRP A 202 -8.56 3.52 -15.44
N LEU A 203 -9.15 4.71 -15.41
CA LEU A 203 -8.38 5.95 -15.21
C LEU A 203 -7.81 6.02 -13.79
N ALA A 204 -8.60 5.70 -12.78
CA ALA A 204 -8.17 5.66 -11.37
C ALA A 204 -7.00 4.70 -11.19
N ARG A 205 -7.13 3.48 -11.71
CA ARG A 205 -6.06 2.47 -11.76
C ARG A 205 -4.78 2.97 -12.42
N ARG A 206 -4.91 3.61 -13.58
CA ARG A 206 -3.75 4.14 -14.32
C ARG A 206 -3.05 5.24 -13.52
N VAL A 207 -3.80 6.20 -13.00
CA VAL A 207 -3.24 7.35 -12.27
C VAL A 207 -2.60 6.89 -10.96
N SER A 208 -3.23 5.99 -10.20
CA SER A 208 -2.67 5.47 -8.95
C SER A 208 -1.39 4.67 -9.18
N ARG A 209 -1.35 3.78 -10.18
CA ARG A 209 -0.13 3.01 -10.53
C ARG A 209 1.00 3.92 -11.02
N GLN A 210 0.67 4.96 -11.79
CA GLN A 210 1.66 5.96 -12.21
C GLN A 210 2.25 6.71 -11.00
N LEU A 211 1.41 7.09 -10.04
CA LEU A 211 1.87 7.71 -8.81
C LEU A 211 2.72 6.75 -7.99
N ALA A 212 2.29 5.49 -7.81
CA ALA A 212 3.03 4.47 -7.08
C ALA A 212 4.44 4.24 -7.67
N ALA A 213 4.55 4.09 -9.00
CA ALA A 213 5.85 3.95 -9.67
C ALA A 213 6.75 5.18 -9.44
N ALA A 214 6.19 6.39 -9.52
CA ALA A 214 6.94 7.62 -9.28
C ALA A 214 7.39 7.76 -7.81
N GLN A 215 6.55 7.32 -6.85
CA GLN A 215 6.91 7.23 -5.43
C GLN A 215 8.06 6.23 -5.23
N THR A 216 8.02 5.04 -5.83
CA THR A 216 9.10 4.05 -5.73
C THR A 216 10.44 4.63 -6.18
N ILE A 217 10.49 5.27 -7.36
CA ILE A 217 11.72 5.88 -7.86
C ILE A 217 12.25 6.91 -6.85
N GLY A 218 11.39 7.84 -6.44
CA GLY A 218 11.78 8.93 -5.55
C GLY A 218 12.24 8.47 -4.17
N VAL A 219 11.53 7.52 -3.56
CA VAL A 219 11.82 7.00 -2.21
C VAL A 219 13.12 6.19 -2.21
N VAL A 220 13.29 5.29 -3.18
CA VAL A 220 14.48 4.45 -3.32
C VAL A 220 15.71 5.32 -3.54
N GLU A 221 15.59 6.35 -4.38
CA GLU A 221 16.66 7.34 -4.54
C GLU A 221 17.00 8.00 -3.21
N GLN A 222 16.04 8.38 -2.37
CA GLN A 222 16.33 8.97 -1.05
C GLN A 222 16.86 7.98 0.00
N GLY A 223 17.04 6.71 -0.35
CA GLY A 223 17.54 5.67 0.55
C GLY A 223 16.48 5.06 1.46
N GLY A 224 15.19 5.24 1.12
CA GLY A 224 14.10 4.46 1.69
C GLY A 224 13.85 3.17 0.91
N ARG A 225 12.93 2.35 1.41
CA ARG A 225 12.41 1.15 0.73
C ARG A 225 10.95 1.36 0.40
N THR A 226 10.46 0.73 -0.66
CA THR A 226 9.03 0.76 -0.98
C THR A 226 8.43 -0.62 -1.06
N VAL A 227 7.18 -0.72 -0.63
CA VAL A 227 6.33 -1.89 -0.85
C VAL A 227 5.18 -1.44 -1.73
N SER A 228 4.95 -2.19 -2.81
CA SER A 228 3.79 -1.97 -3.66
C SER A 228 2.53 -2.34 -2.89
N LEU A 229 1.71 -1.33 -2.56
CA LEU A 229 0.36 -1.57 -2.07
C LEU A 229 -0.66 -1.65 -3.24
N SER A 230 -0.18 -1.57 -4.48
CA SER A 230 -1.02 -1.77 -5.66
C SER A 230 -1.50 -3.21 -5.66
N ASP A 231 -2.80 -3.45 -5.81
CA ASP A 231 -3.41 -4.77 -5.68
C ASP A 231 -2.79 -5.60 -4.54
N LEU A 232 -2.92 -5.15 -3.29
CA LEU A 232 -2.17 -5.65 -2.11
C LEU A 232 -2.17 -7.19 -1.91
N LEU A 233 -3.13 -7.90 -2.52
CA LEU A 233 -3.06 -9.33 -2.86
C LEU A 233 -3.78 -9.59 -4.20
N GLY A 234 -3.36 -8.93 -5.29
CA GLY A 234 -3.76 -9.15 -6.69
C GLY A 234 -5.21 -9.64 -6.89
N PRO A 235 -5.43 -10.95 -7.08
CA PRO A 235 -6.75 -11.53 -7.27
C PRO A 235 -7.69 -11.45 -6.07
N GLU A 236 -7.21 -11.38 -4.84
CA GLU A 236 -8.01 -11.58 -3.63
C GLU A 236 -8.88 -10.35 -3.30
N PHE A 237 -8.35 -9.14 -3.50
CA PHE A 237 -9.15 -7.91 -3.40
C PHE A 237 -10.12 -7.75 -4.58
N GLU A 238 -9.72 -8.18 -5.79
CA GLU A 238 -10.61 -8.15 -6.96
C GLU A 238 -11.69 -9.25 -6.91
N ALA A 239 -11.37 -10.43 -6.35
CA ALA A 239 -12.28 -11.56 -6.22
C ALA A 239 -13.23 -11.41 -5.03
N ASN A 240 -12.73 -10.89 -3.89
CA ASN A 240 -13.49 -10.78 -2.64
C ASN A 240 -13.60 -9.32 -2.11
N PRO A 241 -14.02 -8.33 -2.93
CA PRO A 241 -14.03 -6.92 -2.51
C PRO A 241 -14.92 -6.66 -1.28
N ARG A 242 -15.96 -7.46 -1.06
CA ARG A 242 -16.86 -7.33 0.10
C ARG A 242 -16.21 -7.75 1.42
N GLU A 243 -15.20 -8.61 1.37
CA GLU A 243 -14.46 -9.06 2.55
C GLU A 243 -13.24 -8.18 2.80
N MET A 244 -12.66 -7.62 1.74
CA MET A 244 -11.43 -6.81 1.82
C MET A 244 -11.68 -5.32 2.07
N PHE A 245 -12.89 -4.81 1.80
CA PHE A 245 -13.30 -3.45 2.13
C PHE A 245 -14.29 -3.41 3.29
N GLY A 246 -14.18 -2.37 4.11
CA GLY A 246 -15.12 -2.10 5.18
C GLY A 246 -16.51 -1.67 4.67
N PRO A 247 -17.45 -1.37 5.58
CA PRO A 247 -18.82 -1.00 5.22
C PRO A 247 -18.94 0.25 4.33
N ASP A 248 -17.93 1.12 4.33
CA ASP A 248 -17.86 2.31 3.49
C ASP A 248 -17.41 2.03 2.04
N LYS A 249 -17.08 0.77 1.73
CA LYS A 249 -16.64 0.27 0.42
C LYS A 249 -15.41 1.01 -0.14
N TYR A 250 -14.63 1.63 0.75
CA TYR A 250 -13.50 2.45 0.37
C TYR A 250 -12.27 2.14 1.23
N HIS A 251 -12.41 2.09 2.55
CA HIS A 251 -11.31 1.74 3.43
C HIS A 251 -11.18 0.23 3.58
N PRO A 252 -9.95 -0.31 3.78
CA PRO A 252 -9.76 -1.73 4.02
C PRO A 252 -10.55 -2.22 5.25
N SER A 253 -11.01 -3.46 5.16
CA SER A 253 -11.55 -4.21 6.31
C SER A 253 -10.43 -4.62 7.26
N VAL A 254 -10.77 -5.36 8.32
CA VAL A 254 -9.78 -5.93 9.24
C VAL A 254 -8.87 -6.89 8.48
N GLU A 255 -9.44 -7.71 7.61
CA GLU A 255 -8.75 -8.65 6.73
C GLU A 255 -7.89 -7.89 5.71
N GLY A 256 -8.42 -6.83 5.12
CA GLY A 256 -7.67 -5.96 4.20
C GLY A 256 -6.44 -5.31 4.85
N TYR A 257 -6.55 -4.83 6.09
CA TYR A 257 -5.40 -4.31 6.83
C TYR A 257 -4.40 -5.41 7.25
N ALA A 258 -4.89 -6.61 7.61
CA ALA A 258 -4.02 -7.74 7.90
C ALA A 258 -3.18 -8.13 6.69
N THR A 259 -3.80 -8.22 5.52
CA THR A 259 -3.13 -8.42 4.25
C THR A 259 -2.07 -7.34 3.97
N ALA A 260 -2.45 -6.06 4.11
CA ALA A 260 -1.53 -4.95 3.89
C ALA A 260 -0.31 -5.01 4.82
N ALA A 261 -0.55 -5.32 6.10
CA ALA A 261 0.50 -5.47 7.10
C ALA A 261 1.42 -6.66 6.77
N MET A 262 0.87 -7.79 6.32
CA MET A 262 1.66 -8.96 5.91
C MET A 262 2.56 -8.69 4.72
N ALA A 263 2.13 -7.87 3.76
CA ALA A 263 2.95 -7.45 2.63
C ALA A 263 4.10 -6.52 3.04
N VAL A 264 3.88 -5.64 4.03
CA VAL A 264 4.84 -4.61 4.45
C VAL A 264 5.84 -5.13 5.50
N LEU A 265 5.40 -6.02 6.39
CA LEU A 265 6.19 -6.52 7.51
C LEU A 265 7.58 -7.05 7.12
N PRO A 266 7.74 -7.87 6.05
CA PRO A 266 9.05 -8.40 5.69
C PRO A 266 10.06 -7.31 5.32
N THR A 267 9.60 -6.26 4.63
CA THR A 267 10.43 -5.10 4.28
C THR A 267 10.77 -4.26 5.51
N LEU A 268 9.83 -4.12 6.45
CA LEU A 268 10.06 -3.43 7.72
C LEU A 268 11.16 -4.12 8.54
N CYS A 269 11.07 -5.44 8.67
CA CYS A 269 12.09 -6.25 9.35
C CYS A 269 13.43 -6.23 8.60
N ALA A 270 13.42 -6.28 7.27
CA ALA A 270 14.64 -6.22 6.46
C ALA A 270 15.35 -4.86 6.54
N ALA A 271 14.59 -3.77 6.70
CA ALA A 271 15.17 -2.44 6.92
C ALA A 271 15.95 -2.38 8.25
N LEU A 272 15.46 -3.08 9.28
CA LEU A 272 16.09 -3.16 10.59
C LEU A 272 17.13 -4.29 10.72
N GLY A 273 17.34 -5.09 9.66
CA GLY A 273 18.28 -6.22 9.68
C GLY A 273 17.86 -7.37 10.58
N VAL A 274 16.57 -7.48 10.91
CA VAL A 274 16.01 -8.54 11.78
C VAL A 274 15.24 -9.61 11.00
N TRP A 275 15.10 -9.46 9.68
CA TRP A 275 14.45 -10.48 8.86
C TRP A 275 15.41 -11.66 8.63
N PRO A 276 14.96 -12.91 8.79
CA PRO A 276 15.75 -14.09 8.43
C PRO A 276 16.18 -14.07 6.96
N GLU A 277 17.33 -14.62 6.60
CA GLU A 277 17.70 -14.76 5.19
C GLU A 277 16.64 -15.59 4.46
N ASP A 278 16.00 -14.99 3.47
CA ASP A 278 14.83 -15.54 2.78
C ASP A 278 15.31 -16.35 1.57
N VAL A 279 15.33 -17.68 1.70
CA VAL A 279 15.78 -18.59 0.63
C VAL A 279 14.74 -18.72 -0.49
N THR A 280 13.55 -18.09 -0.36
CA THR A 280 12.40 -18.30 -1.26
C THR A 280 11.95 -17.07 -2.04
N ALA A 281 12.56 -15.90 -1.79
CA ALA A 281 12.22 -14.69 -2.54
C ALA A 281 12.73 -14.79 -3.98
N ASP A 282 11.85 -14.54 -4.96
CA ASP A 282 12.30 -14.29 -6.33
C ASP A 282 12.95 -12.90 -6.37
N GLU A 283 14.29 -12.90 -6.42
CA GLU A 283 15.12 -11.70 -6.41
C GLU A 283 15.55 -11.33 -7.83
N GLY A 284 15.20 -10.11 -8.26
CA GLY A 284 15.63 -9.54 -9.52
C GLY A 284 16.43 -8.26 -9.32
N VAL A 285 17.54 -8.10 -10.05
CA VAL A 285 18.25 -6.80 -10.11
C VAL A 285 17.87 -6.09 -11.40
N LEU A 286 17.24 -4.92 -11.27
CA LEU A 286 16.75 -4.13 -12.39
C LEU A 286 17.12 -2.66 -12.23
N PRO A 287 17.18 -1.86 -13.32
CA PRO A 287 17.21 -0.41 -13.19
C PRO A 287 16.02 0.08 -12.35
N VAL A 288 16.23 1.07 -11.47
CA VAL A 288 15.22 1.58 -10.52
C VAL A 288 13.89 1.90 -11.22
N ALA A 289 13.92 2.57 -12.36
CA ALA A 289 12.71 2.91 -13.12
C ALA A 289 11.94 1.68 -13.61
N LYS A 290 12.63 0.60 -14.02
CA LYS A 290 12.00 -0.65 -14.46
C LYS A 290 11.43 -1.43 -13.27
N ALA A 291 12.20 -1.52 -12.18
CA ALA A 291 11.74 -2.10 -10.92
C ALA A 291 10.47 -1.41 -10.40
N ALA A 292 10.40 -0.07 -10.50
CA ALA A 292 9.24 0.72 -10.08
C ALA A 292 7.98 0.43 -10.90
N VAL A 293 8.10 0.35 -12.23
CA VAL A 293 6.96 0.01 -13.10
C VAL A 293 6.45 -1.39 -12.84
N GLU A 294 7.36 -2.35 -12.65
CA GLU A 294 7.02 -3.73 -12.36
C GLU A 294 6.37 -3.90 -10.99
N ALA A 295 6.94 -3.27 -9.95
CA ALA A 295 6.34 -3.25 -8.62
C ALA A 295 4.95 -2.61 -8.60
N ALA A 296 4.75 -1.50 -9.32
CA ALA A 296 3.42 -0.85 -9.43
C ALA A 296 2.36 -1.74 -10.13
N ALA A 297 2.79 -2.79 -10.84
CA ALA A 297 1.90 -3.76 -11.47
C ALA A 297 1.74 -5.06 -10.67
N SER A 298 2.47 -5.24 -9.56
CA SER A 298 2.49 -6.48 -8.77
C SER A 298 2.52 -6.17 -7.28
N GLY A 299 1.40 -6.36 -6.60
CA GLY A 299 1.27 -6.11 -5.16
C GLY A 299 2.21 -6.94 -4.30
N GLY A 300 2.59 -6.37 -3.15
CA GLY A 300 3.54 -6.98 -2.22
C GLY A 300 5.00 -6.97 -2.69
N THR A 301 5.29 -6.41 -3.86
CA THR A 301 6.65 -6.31 -4.37
C THR A 301 7.45 -5.26 -3.61
N GLU A 302 8.58 -5.66 -3.02
CA GLU A 302 9.55 -4.76 -2.37
C GLU A 302 10.56 -4.24 -3.41
N VAL A 303 10.89 -2.95 -3.30
CA VAL A 303 11.99 -2.31 -4.05
C VAL A 303 12.93 -1.62 -3.08
N ALA A 304 14.21 -1.94 -3.16
CA ALA A 304 15.28 -1.30 -2.38
C ALA A 304 16.48 -0.96 -3.28
N ALA A 305 17.21 0.11 -2.97
CA ALA A 305 18.42 0.45 -3.71
C ALA A 305 19.49 -0.62 -3.52
N MET A 306 20.20 -0.99 -4.58
CA MET A 306 21.38 -1.85 -4.43
C MET A 306 22.49 -1.11 -3.67
N PRO A 307 23.23 -1.79 -2.79
CA PRO A 307 24.43 -1.21 -2.18
C PRO A 307 25.37 -0.74 -3.29
N SER A 308 25.86 0.50 -3.17
CA SER A 308 26.84 1.05 -4.10
C SER A 308 28.11 1.36 -3.33
N HIS A 309 29.25 0.98 -3.91
CA HIS A 309 30.56 1.28 -3.35
C HIS A 309 30.95 2.72 -3.72
N GLY A 310 31.36 3.52 -2.73
CA GLY A 310 31.89 4.88 -2.96
C GLY A 310 30.88 6.04 -2.85
N GLY A 311 29.76 5.87 -2.13
CA GLY A 311 28.84 6.96 -1.77
C GLY A 311 27.95 7.50 -2.90
N ARG A 312 28.07 6.99 -4.13
CA ARG A 312 27.12 7.26 -5.22
C ARG A 312 25.89 6.36 -5.07
N ARG A 313 24.70 6.88 -5.35
CA ARG A 313 23.47 6.05 -5.35
C ARG A 313 23.49 5.09 -6.55
N SER A 314 23.12 3.83 -6.33
CA SER A 314 23.08 2.83 -7.41
C SER A 314 21.92 3.11 -8.37
N PRO A 315 22.12 3.04 -9.70
CA PRO A 315 21.01 3.07 -10.66
C PRO A 315 20.22 1.77 -10.68
N LEU A 316 20.68 0.75 -9.95
CA LEU A 316 20.05 -0.56 -9.84
C LEU A 316 19.29 -0.68 -8.51
N ALA A 317 18.14 -1.33 -8.58
CA ALA A 317 17.33 -1.72 -7.44
C ALA A 317 17.22 -3.23 -7.35
N LEU A 318 17.17 -3.73 -6.13
CA LEU A 318 16.74 -5.08 -5.82
C LEU A 318 15.20 -5.10 -5.79
N LEU A 319 14.62 -5.95 -6.62
CA LEU A 319 13.20 -6.26 -6.67
C LEU A 319 13.00 -7.59 -5.96
N ARG A 320 12.15 -7.64 -4.93
CA ARG A 320 11.79 -8.88 -4.24
C ARG A 320 10.30 -9.14 -4.35
N ARG A 321 9.95 -10.28 -4.95
CA ARG A 321 8.57 -10.80 -4.95
C ARG A 321 8.47 -11.91 -3.94
N ARG A 322 7.72 -11.66 -2.87
CA ARG A 322 7.44 -12.68 -1.86
C ARG A 322 6.07 -13.27 -2.17
N GLY A 323 6.07 -14.35 -2.92
CA GLY A 323 4.84 -15.07 -3.27
C GLY A 323 4.25 -15.75 -2.03
N SER A 324 2.93 -15.67 -1.90
CA SER A 324 2.21 -16.74 -1.21
C SER A 324 2.52 -18.04 -1.96
N ALA A 325 2.79 -19.13 -1.23
CA ALA A 325 3.18 -20.41 -1.81
C ALA A 325 2.29 -20.78 -3.01
N PRO A 326 2.83 -21.42 -4.07
CA PRO A 326 2.00 -21.97 -5.12
C PRO A 326 0.97 -22.90 -4.47
N ASN A 327 -0.31 -22.56 -4.64
CA ASN A 327 -1.42 -23.41 -4.24
C ASN A 327 -1.12 -24.83 -4.74
N PRO A 328 -1.06 -25.88 -3.91
CA PRO A 328 -0.95 -27.23 -4.43
C PRO A 328 -2.11 -27.40 -5.40
N ALA A 329 -1.79 -27.70 -6.66
CA ALA A 329 -2.78 -27.96 -7.69
C ALA A 329 -3.86 -28.89 -7.10
N PRO A 330 -5.15 -28.66 -7.38
CA PRO A 330 -6.20 -29.53 -6.89
C PRO A 330 -5.82 -30.95 -7.28
N GLN A 331 -5.46 -31.77 -6.29
CA GLN A 331 -5.27 -33.18 -6.47
C GLN A 331 -6.62 -33.69 -6.95
N THR A 332 -6.71 -34.00 -8.24
CA THR A 332 -7.81 -34.76 -8.80
C THR A 332 -7.98 -35.97 -7.90
N PRO A 333 -9.14 -36.20 -7.26
CA PRO A 333 -9.30 -37.36 -6.40
C PRO A 333 -9.08 -38.59 -7.26
N GLU A 334 -7.94 -39.25 -7.06
CA GLU A 334 -7.66 -40.52 -7.68
C GLU A 334 -8.75 -41.48 -7.21
N GLY A 335 -9.44 -42.06 -8.18
CA GLY A 335 -10.76 -42.65 -8.01
C GLY A 335 -10.86 -43.56 -6.80
N LEU A 336 -11.85 -43.26 -5.96
CA LEU A 336 -12.40 -44.19 -4.98
C LEU A 336 -12.80 -45.46 -5.76
N ARG A 337 -11.93 -46.47 -5.75
CA ARG A 337 -12.26 -47.80 -6.24
C ARG A 337 -13.38 -48.32 -5.35
N VAL A 338 -14.60 -48.22 -5.84
CA VAL A 338 -15.78 -48.88 -5.27
C VAL A 338 -15.49 -50.38 -5.29
N SER A 339 -15.17 -50.93 -4.12
CA SER A 339 -15.15 -52.37 -3.90
C SER A 339 -16.60 -52.87 -4.08
N GLY A 340 -16.85 -53.58 -5.18
CA GLY A 340 -18.14 -54.22 -5.43
C GLY A 340 -18.47 -55.26 -4.35
N PRO A 341 -19.76 -55.50 -4.06
CA PRO A 341 -20.17 -56.44 -3.02
C PRO A 341 -19.82 -57.87 -3.43
N GLY A 342 -19.15 -58.58 -2.52
CA GLY A 342 -18.80 -59.99 -2.67
C GLY A 342 -20.04 -60.84 -2.90
N GLN A 343 -20.02 -61.61 -3.99
CA GLN A 343 -20.99 -62.66 -4.26
C GLN A 343 -20.77 -63.80 -3.25
N SER A 344 -21.77 -63.98 -2.40
CA SER A 344 -22.01 -65.19 -1.61
C SER A 344 -22.54 -66.32 -2.51
N SER A 345 -22.01 -67.53 -2.37
CA SER A 345 -22.71 -68.84 -2.46
C SER A 345 -21.70 -70.00 -2.37
N PRO A 346 -22.10 -71.24 -2.00
CA PRO A 346 -22.79 -71.63 -0.78
C PRO A 346 -22.08 -72.84 -0.09
N SER A 347 -22.62 -73.26 1.06
CA SER A 347 -22.19 -74.38 1.89
C SER A 347 -22.49 -75.77 1.29
N GLY A 348 -21.73 -76.79 1.75
CA GLY A 348 -21.97 -78.24 1.62
C GLY A 348 -20.94 -78.89 0.69
N VAL A 349 -20.14 -79.89 1.06
CA VAL A 349 -20.28 -81.01 2.03
C VAL A 349 -18.89 -81.34 2.59
#